data_AF-A0A7W8S8I8-F1
#
_entry.id   AF-A0A7W8S8I8-F1
#
_cell.length_a   1.000
_cell.length_b   1.000
_cell.length_c   1.000
_cell.angle_alpha   90.00
_cell.angle_beta   90.00
_cell.angle_gamma   90.00
#
_symmetry.space_group_name_H-M   'P 1'
#
loop_
_entity.id
_entity.type
_entity.pdbx_description
1 polymer ?
#
loop_
_entity_poly.entity_id
_entity_poly.type
_entity_poly.pdbx_seq_one_letter_code
_entity_poly.pdbx_strand_id
1 'polypeptide(L)'
;MRLADHIELSEFFRNTYGPTGAFNAKPFEGNHSWAGARPEFRAIGYDARGVAAHIGALRRFIKVGAVDLLVAELGLYAVRPDLEGLGIPQLMRVMYPVLQELGVPFGFGTVRHALRQHIARLLGRPGLATIVPGVRVRSTLREVHLDTPPTRIEDVLIVVLPIGRSMSDWPTGTIIDRNGPEL
;
A
#
# COMPACT_ATOMS: atom_id res chain seq x y z
N MET A 1 1.93 6.09 -18.73
CA MET A 1 0.48 5.87 -18.76
C MET A 1 -0.19 6.93 -19.60
N ARG A 2 -1.22 6.54 -20.34
CA ARG A 2 -2.10 7.38 -21.16
C ARG A 2 -3.43 7.58 -20.44
N LEU A 3 -4.29 8.45 -20.96
CA LEU A 3 -5.62 8.70 -20.39
C LEU A 3 -6.46 7.41 -20.26
N ALA A 4 -6.42 6.53 -21.26
CA ALA A 4 -7.15 5.26 -21.22
C ALA A 4 -6.75 4.38 -20.01
N ASP A 5 -5.45 4.30 -19.70
CA ASP A 5 -4.95 3.53 -18.55
C ASP A 5 -5.50 4.09 -17.23
N HIS A 6 -5.63 5.42 -17.11
CA HIS A 6 -6.18 6.07 -15.92
C HIS A 6 -7.68 5.77 -15.76
N ILE A 7 -8.43 5.79 -16.86
CA ILE A 7 -9.86 5.46 -16.88
C ILE A 7 -10.07 4.01 -16.44
N GLU A 8 -9.37 3.07 -17.08
CA GLU A 8 -9.49 1.63 -16.77
C GLU A 8 -9.11 1.32 -15.32
N LEU A 9 -8.00 1.88 -14.82
CA LEU A 9 -7.59 1.69 -13.43
C LEU A 9 -8.59 2.28 -12.44
N SER A 10 -9.15 3.46 -12.74
CA SER A 10 -10.16 4.08 -11.88
C SER A 10 -11.41 3.20 -11.76
N GLU A 11 -11.87 2.63 -12.88
CA GLU A 11 -13.00 1.69 -12.90
C GLU A 11 -12.68 0.41 -12.14
N PHE A 12 -11.50 -0.17 -12.39
CA PHE A 12 -11.01 -1.35 -11.68
C PHE A 12 -10.99 -1.15 -10.15
N PHE A 13 -10.46 -0.02 -9.67
CA PHE A 13 -10.44 0.28 -8.24
C PHE A 13 -11.84 0.51 -7.66
N ARG A 14 -12.74 1.19 -8.38
CA ARG A 14 -14.13 1.36 -7.93
C ARG A 14 -14.83 0.02 -7.78
N ASN A 15 -14.65 -0.88 -8.74
CA ASN A 15 -15.25 -2.22 -8.72
C ASN A 15 -14.65 -3.13 -7.65
N THR A 16 -13.36 -2.97 -7.33
CA THR A 16 -12.68 -3.79 -6.32
C THR A 16 -12.89 -3.26 -4.90
N TYR A 17 -12.88 -1.94 -4.69
CA TYR A 17 -13.02 -1.35 -3.36
C TYR A 17 -14.46 -1.03 -2.97
N GLY A 18 -15.37 -0.77 -3.92
CA GLY A 18 -16.78 -0.48 -3.66
C GLY A 18 -17.48 -1.52 -2.77
N PRO A 19 -17.32 -2.83 -3.02
CA PRO A 19 -17.89 -3.88 -2.17
C PRO A 19 -17.40 -3.86 -0.71
N THR A 20 -16.23 -3.27 -0.45
CA THR A 20 -15.67 -3.13 0.92
C THR A 20 -16.19 -1.88 1.66
N GLY A 21 -17.04 -1.09 1.01
CA GLY A 21 -17.65 0.13 1.54
C GLY A 21 -17.70 1.23 0.48
N ALA A 22 -18.86 1.88 0.31
CA ALA A 22 -19.07 2.90 -0.72
C ALA A 22 -18.03 4.04 -0.67
N PHE A 23 -17.60 4.43 0.55
CA PHE A 23 -16.57 5.46 0.74
C PHE A 23 -15.18 5.06 0.22
N ASN A 24 -14.88 3.76 0.09
CA ASN A 24 -13.57 3.29 -0.40
C ASN A 24 -13.42 3.43 -1.92
N ALA A 25 -14.52 3.47 -2.66
CA ALA A 25 -14.51 3.69 -4.11
C ALA A 25 -14.50 5.18 -4.50
N LYS A 26 -14.98 6.06 -3.62
CA LYS A 26 -15.10 7.52 -3.86
C LYS A 26 -13.80 8.18 -4.36
N PRO A 27 -12.60 7.85 -3.83
CA PRO A 27 -11.36 8.48 -4.31
C PRO A 27 -11.02 8.23 -5.77
N PHE A 28 -11.66 7.24 -6.41
CA PHE A 28 -11.41 6.83 -7.79
C PHE A 28 -12.46 7.34 -8.77
N GLU A 29 -13.38 8.20 -8.34
CA GLU A 29 -14.31 8.90 -9.23
C GLU A 29 -13.56 9.88 -10.15
N GLY A 30 -14.19 10.38 -11.22
CA GLY A 30 -13.56 11.38 -12.10
C GLY A 30 -12.28 10.91 -12.81
N ASN A 31 -12.11 9.60 -13.02
CA ASN A 31 -10.93 8.97 -13.62
C ASN A 31 -9.66 9.04 -12.76
N HIS A 32 -9.79 9.22 -11.44
CA HIS A 32 -8.66 9.15 -10.52
C HIS A 32 -8.17 7.70 -10.36
N SER A 33 -6.89 7.46 -10.65
CA SER A 33 -6.26 6.12 -10.57
C SER A 33 -5.38 5.91 -9.31
N TRP A 34 -5.60 6.73 -8.28
CA TRP A 34 -4.99 6.64 -6.95
C TRP A 34 -5.86 7.42 -5.94
N ALA A 35 -5.81 7.05 -4.66
CA ALA A 35 -6.66 7.64 -3.62
C ALA A 35 -5.95 8.75 -2.84
N GLY A 36 -4.75 8.46 -2.34
CA GLY A 36 -3.94 9.39 -1.56
C GLY A 36 -2.72 9.84 -2.34
N ALA A 37 -1.57 9.24 -2.05
CA ALA A 37 -0.34 9.52 -2.77
C ALA A 37 -0.33 8.86 -4.15
N ARG A 38 0.30 9.50 -5.13
CA ARG A 38 0.50 8.89 -6.45
C ARG A 38 1.67 7.89 -6.37
N PRO A 39 1.50 6.63 -6.82
CA PRO A 39 2.60 5.68 -6.94
C PRO A 39 3.70 6.18 -7.90
N GLU A 40 4.96 5.91 -7.54
CA GLU A 40 6.10 6.09 -8.44
C GLU A 40 6.23 4.90 -9.40
N PHE A 41 5.86 3.71 -8.93
CA PHE A 41 5.85 2.46 -9.68
C PHE A 41 4.51 1.75 -9.51
N ARG A 42 4.09 0.99 -10.53
CA ARG A 42 2.88 0.18 -10.52
C ARG A 42 3.16 -1.16 -11.18
N ALA A 43 2.83 -2.25 -10.49
CA ALA A 43 2.67 -3.55 -11.13
C ALA A 43 1.19 -3.74 -11.46
N ILE A 44 0.88 -3.94 -12.73
CA ILE A 44 -0.49 -4.11 -13.24
C ILE A 44 -0.56 -5.45 -13.97
N GLY A 45 -1.41 -6.34 -13.48
CA GLY A 45 -1.72 -7.61 -14.13
C GLY A 45 -2.91 -7.46 -15.05
N TYR A 46 -2.83 -8.03 -16.25
CA TYR A 46 -3.90 -8.03 -17.25
C TYR A 46 -4.30 -9.47 -17.60
N ASP A 47 -5.58 -9.65 -17.93
CA ASP A 47 -6.07 -10.82 -18.66
C ASP A 47 -7.02 -10.38 -19.79
N ALA A 48 -7.73 -11.34 -20.41
CA ALA A 48 -8.64 -11.05 -21.51
C ALA A 48 -9.81 -10.11 -21.13
N ARG A 49 -10.05 -9.86 -19.84
CA ARG A 49 -11.09 -8.95 -19.32
C ARG A 49 -10.53 -7.61 -18.81
N GLY A 50 -9.28 -7.30 -19.15
CA GLY A 50 -8.61 -6.05 -18.74
C GLY A 50 -7.79 -6.20 -17.46
N VAL A 51 -7.73 -5.15 -16.65
CA VAL A 51 -6.99 -5.17 -15.38
C VAL A 51 -7.54 -6.26 -14.44
N ALA A 52 -6.64 -7.14 -14.03
CA ALA A 52 -6.88 -8.27 -13.15
C ALA A 52 -6.34 -8.03 -11.73
N ALA A 53 -5.23 -7.30 -11.60
CA ALA A 53 -4.59 -7.04 -10.32
C ALA A 53 -3.71 -5.79 -10.38
N HIS A 54 -3.53 -5.11 -9.24
CA HIS A 54 -2.68 -3.94 -9.10
C HIS A 54 -1.97 -3.92 -7.74
N ILE A 55 -0.74 -3.43 -7.72
CA ILE A 55 -0.06 -2.91 -6.52
C ILE A 55 0.82 -1.71 -6.91
N GLY A 56 0.75 -0.65 -6.13
CA GLY A 56 1.59 0.53 -6.27
C GLY A 56 2.75 0.51 -5.28
N ALA A 57 3.85 1.15 -5.66
CA ALA A 57 4.97 1.44 -4.78
C ALA A 57 5.37 2.92 -4.88
N LEU A 58 5.86 3.50 -3.79
CA LEU A 58 6.54 4.79 -3.79
C LEU A 58 7.63 4.86 -2.69
N ARG A 59 8.81 5.36 -3.01
CA ARG A 59 9.86 5.66 -2.04
C ARG A 59 9.53 6.90 -1.24
N ARG A 60 9.62 6.81 0.08
CA ARG A 60 9.55 7.97 0.99
C ARG A 60 10.28 7.72 2.29
N PHE A 61 10.51 8.80 3.02
CA PHE A 61 10.90 8.71 4.41
C PHE A 61 9.66 8.64 5.29
N ILE A 62 9.67 7.70 6.22
CA ILE A 62 8.78 7.66 7.39
C ILE A 62 9.63 7.88 8.64
N LYS A 63 9.03 8.37 9.71
CA LYS A 63 9.70 8.46 11.01
C LYS A 63 9.19 7.37 11.93
N VAL A 64 10.06 6.45 12.37
CA VAL A 64 9.73 5.42 13.35
C VAL A 64 10.39 5.80 14.67
N GLY A 65 9.59 6.29 15.63
CA GLY A 65 10.13 6.89 16.85
C GLY A 65 11.01 8.10 16.53
N ALA A 66 12.32 7.98 16.75
CA ALA A 66 13.30 9.04 16.45
C ALA A 66 14.00 8.87 15.09
N VAL A 67 13.84 7.73 14.42
CA VAL A 67 14.61 7.34 13.24
C VAL A 67 13.86 7.70 11.97
N ASP A 68 14.46 8.53 11.11
CA ASP A 68 13.97 8.76 9.75
C ASP A 68 14.45 7.60 8.85
N LEU A 69 13.51 6.87 8.26
CA LEU A 69 13.75 5.63 7.54
C LEU A 69 13.22 5.73 6.12
N LEU A 70 14.09 5.53 5.14
CA LEU A 70 13.68 5.32 3.76
C LEU A 70 12.95 3.99 3.63
N VAL A 71 11.75 4.00 3.06
CA VAL A 71 10.97 2.79 2.74
C VAL A 71 10.41 2.90 1.33
N ALA A 72 10.08 1.76 0.73
CA ALA A 72 9.09 1.71 -0.33
C ALA A 72 7.72 1.46 0.30
N GLU A 73 6.86 2.46 0.29
CA GLU A 73 5.47 2.28 0.68
C GLU A 73 4.72 1.53 -0.41
N LEU A 74 4.06 0.44 -0.04
CA LEU A 74 3.21 -0.40 -0.88
C LEU A 74 1.74 -0.12 -0.54
N GLY A 75 0.94 0.07 -1.58
CA GLY A 75 -0.46 0.47 -1.46
C GLY A 75 -1.23 0.25 -2.75
N LEU A 76 -2.48 0.70 -2.80
CA LEU A 76 -3.42 0.41 -3.89
C LEU A 76 -3.43 -1.07 -4.30
N TYR A 77 -3.31 -1.98 -3.32
CA TYR A 77 -3.41 -3.41 -3.58
C TYR A 77 -4.86 -3.76 -3.89
N ALA A 78 -5.09 -4.33 -5.06
CA ALA A 78 -6.40 -4.75 -5.53
C ALA A 78 -6.25 -5.95 -6.46
N VAL A 79 -7.19 -6.88 -6.36
CA VAL A 79 -7.31 -8.05 -7.23
C VAL A 79 -8.77 -8.19 -7.57
N ARG A 80 -9.09 -8.46 -8.83
CA ARG A 80 -10.47 -8.65 -9.26
C ARG A 80 -11.11 -9.80 -8.46
N PRO A 81 -12.37 -9.68 -7.98
CA PRO A 81 -12.97 -10.65 -7.06
C PRO A 81 -12.91 -12.12 -7.52
N ASP A 82 -13.05 -12.38 -8.81
CA ASP A 82 -12.98 -13.72 -9.39
C ASP A 82 -11.57 -14.35 -9.41
N LEU A 83 -10.54 -13.57 -9.06
CA LEU A 83 -9.14 -13.99 -8.98
C LEU A 83 -8.58 -13.91 -7.55
N GLU A 84 -9.44 -13.70 -6.55
CA GLU A 84 -9.02 -13.64 -5.16
C GLU A 84 -8.28 -14.91 -4.71
N GLY A 85 -7.31 -14.73 -3.80
CA GLY A 85 -6.41 -15.80 -3.37
C GLY A 85 -5.23 -16.06 -4.31
N LEU A 86 -5.30 -15.66 -5.58
CA LEU A 86 -4.20 -15.81 -6.55
C LEU A 86 -3.35 -14.54 -6.71
N GLY A 87 -3.81 -13.35 -6.31
CA GLY A 87 -3.11 -12.12 -6.71
C GLY A 87 -1.82 -11.78 -5.95
N ILE A 88 -1.79 -11.91 -4.61
CA ILE A 88 -0.60 -11.46 -3.82
C ILE A 88 0.70 -12.15 -4.24
N PRO A 89 0.79 -13.49 -4.32
CA PRO A 89 2.07 -14.12 -4.63
C PRO A 89 2.60 -13.72 -6.01
N GLN A 90 1.70 -13.52 -6.98
CA GLN A 90 2.02 -13.16 -8.36
C GLN A 90 2.51 -11.71 -8.42
N LEU A 91 1.79 -10.77 -7.81
CA LEU A 91 2.21 -9.37 -7.75
C LEU A 91 3.53 -9.21 -6.98
N MET A 92 3.70 -9.92 -5.87
CA MET A 92 4.93 -9.84 -5.09
C MET A 92 6.14 -10.41 -5.81
N ARG A 93 5.98 -11.44 -6.65
CA ARG A 93 7.07 -11.93 -7.52
C ARG A 93 7.62 -10.85 -8.45
N VAL A 94 6.75 -9.96 -8.94
CA VAL A 94 7.15 -8.81 -9.76
C VAL A 94 7.69 -7.68 -8.90
N MET A 95 7.08 -7.44 -7.74
CA MET A 95 7.44 -6.32 -6.88
C MET A 95 8.79 -6.49 -6.18
N TYR A 96 9.14 -7.70 -5.71
CA TYR A 96 10.40 -7.90 -4.96
C TYR A 96 11.66 -7.45 -5.71
N PRO A 97 11.89 -7.87 -6.98
CA PRO A 97 13.04 -7.39 -7.74
C PRO A 97 13.06 -5.86 -7.89
N VAL A 98 11.90 -5.25 -8.14
CA VAL A 98 11.78 -3.79 -8.24
C VAL A 98 12.18 -3.13 -6.93
N LEU A 99 11.71 -3.64 -5.79
CA LEU A 99 12.08 -3.10 -4.47
C LEU A 99 13.58 -3.23 -4.20
N GLN A 100 14.22 -4.31 -4.64
CA GLN A 100 15.67 -4.50 -4.54
C GLN A 100 16.42 -3.48 -5.41
N GLU A 101 16.00 -3.28 -6.66
CA GLU A 101 16.59 -2.29 -7.57
C GLU A 101 16.41 -0.85 -7.08
N LEU A 102 15.28 -0.55 -6.42
CA LEU A 102 15.03 0.74 -5.78
C LEU A 102 15.95 1.00 -4.58
N GLY A 103 16.69 -0.01 -4.09
CA GLY A 103 17.69 0.12 -3.04
C GLY A 103 17.11 0.45 -1.66
N VAL A 104 15.83 0.15 -1.43
CA VAL A 104 15.19 0.43 -0.13
C VAL A 104 15.55 -0.64 0.90
N PRO A 105 15.74 -0.27 2.18
CA PRO A 105 15.98 -1.27 3.23
C PRO A 105 14.73 -2.11 3.50
N PHE A 106 13.54 -1.49 3.42
CA PHE A 106 12.26 -2.12 3.74
C PHE A 106 11.15 -1.70 2.78
N GLY A 107 10.22 -2.63 2.55
CA GLY A 107 8.86 -2.32 2.12
C GLY A 107 7.98 -2.05 3.33
N PHE A 108 7.04 -1.11 3.21
CA PHE A 108 6.11 -0.72 4.27
C PHE A 108 4.70 -0.64 3.69
N GLY A 109 3.69 -1.17 4.37
CA GLY A 109 2.31 -1.05 3.93
C GLY A 109 1.34 -1.01 5.10
N THR A 110 0.23 -0.32 4.89
CA THR A 110 -0.90 -0.31 5.82
C THR A 110 -2.02 -1.16 5.26
N VAL A 111 -2.56 -2.06 6.08
CA VAL A 111 -3.62 -2.99 5.69
C VAL A 111 -4.75 -2.87 6.68
N ARG A 112 -5.97 -2.57 6.20
CA ARG A 112 -7.16 -2.55 7.05
C ARG A 112 -7.34 -3.91 7.73
N HIS A 113 -7.82 -3.91 8.97
CA HIS A 113 -8.04 -5.13 9.75
C HIS A 113 -8.91 -6.16 9.00
N ALA A 114 -9.96 -5.71 8.31
CA ALA A 114 -10.84 -6.56 7.51
C ALA A 114 -10.12 -7.31 6.37
N LEU A 115 -9.00 -6.78 5.86
CA LEU A 115 -8.24 -7.33 4.75
C LEU A 115 -7.07 -8.22 5.19
N ARG A 116 -6.94 -8.52 6.50
CA ARG A 116 -5.86 -9.34 7.05
C ARG A 116 -5.71 -10.70 6.35
N GLN A 117 -6.82 -11.32 5.95
CA GLN A 117 -6.77 -12.63 5.28
C GLN A 117 -6.14 -12.56 3.88
N HIS A 118 -6.21 -11.41 3.20
CA HIS A 118 -5.60 -11.25 1.87
C HIS A 118 -4.07 -11.38 1.96
N ILE A 119 -3.46 -10.87 3.03
CA ILE A 119 -2.01 -10.94 3.27
C ILE A 119 -1.54 -12.20 4.00
N ALA A 120 -2.44 -13.09 4.42
CA ALA A 120 -2.10 -14.26 5.22
C ALA A 120 -1.06 -15.18 4.53
N ARG A 121 -1.15 -15.36 3.21
CA ARG A 121 -0.17 -16.15 2.44
C ARG A 121 1.23 -15.54 2.43
N LEU A 122 1.33 -14.20 2.43
CA LEU A 122 2.60 -13.50 2.51
C LEU A 122 3.21 -13.65 3.91
N LEU A 123 2.38 -13.50 4.95
CA LEU A 123 2.78 -13.65 6.35
C LEU A 123 3.15 -15.10 6.73
N GLY A 124 2.55 -16.09 6.08
CA GLY A 124 2.84 -17.51 6.32
C GLY A 124 4.18 -18.00 5.76
N ARG A 125 4.92 -17.15 5.03
CA ARG A 125 6.25 -17.47 4.51
C ARG A 125 7.31 -16.78 5.37
N PRO A 126 8.14 -17.53 6.12
CA PRO A 126 9.16 -16.95 6.97
C PRO A 126 10.05 -15.96 6.23
N GLY A 127 10.26 -14.78 6.81
CA GLY A 127 11.17 -13.77 6.29
C GLY A 127 10.64 -12.88 5.16
N LEU A 128 9.42 -13.11 4.63
CA LEU A 128 8.90 -12.27 3.54
C LEU A 128 8.19 -10.99 4.02
N ALA A 129 7.39 -11.10 5.08
CA ALA A 129 6.72 -9.96 5.67
C ALA A 129 6.41 -10.21 7.15
N THR A 130 6.24 -9.14 7.91
CA THR A 130 5.91 -9.19 9.34
C THR A 130 4.85 -8.14 9.65
N ILE A 131 3.83 -8.50 10.43
CA ILE A 131 2.95 -7.50 11.07
C ILE A 131 3.70 -6.97 12.29
N VAL A 132 3.89 -5.66 12.37
CA VAL A 132 4.53 -5.03 13.54
C VAL A 132 3.44 -4.64 14.55
N PRO A 133 3.33 -5.33 15.69
CA PRO A 133 2.26 -5.09 16.66
C PRO A 133 2.53 -3.84 17.50
N GLY A 134 1.46 -3.23 18.04
CA GLY A 134 1.57 -2.15 19.03
C GLY A 134 2.06 -0.81 18.47
N VAL A 135 2.12 -0.67 17.14
CA VAL A 135 2.54 0.56 16.46
C VAL A 135 1.35 1.19 15.77
N ARG A 136 1.24 2.52 15.83
CA ARG A 136 0.20 3.30 15.14
C ARG A 136 0.83 4.15 14.04
N VAL A 137 0.10 4.39 12.95
CA VAL A 137 0.55 5.29 11.89
C VAL A 137 -0.14 6.64 12.04
N ARG A 138 0.63 7.72 12.05
CA ARG A 138 0.13 9.09 11.92
C ARG A 138 0.41 9.57 10.50
N SER A 139 -0.62 9.87 9.74
CA SER A 139 -0.47 10.34 8.35
C SER A 139 -0.88 11.80 8.22
N THR A 140 -0.10 12.58 7.48
CA THR A 140 -0.51 13.91 7.01
C THR A 140 -1.65 13.77 6.01
N LEU A 141 -2.71 14.55 6.19
CA LEU A 141 -3.87 14.52 5.29
C LEU A 141 -3.52 15.10 3.92
N ARG A 142 -4.20 14.62 2.88
CA ARG A 142 -4.06 15.12 1.51
C ARG A 142 -4.46 16.60 1.41
N GLU A 143 -5.51 16.98 2.12
CA GLU A 143 -6.04 18.34 2.17
C GLU A 143 -5.96 18.84 3.62
N VAL A 144 -5.38 20.03 3.80
CA VAL A 144 -5.23 20.66 5.10
C VAL A 144 -6.24 21.81 5.18
N HIS A 145 -7.07 21.78 6.21
CA HIS A 145 -8.08 22.80 6.47
C HIS A 145 -7.78 23.47 7.81
N LEU A 146 -8.12 24.76 7.93
CA LEU A 146 -7.83 25.58 9.12
C LEU A 146 -8.43 24.98 10.41
N ASP A 147 -9.62 24.41 10.32
CA ASP A 147 -10.41 23.98 11.48
C ASP A 147 -10.22 22.49 11.84
N THR A 148 -9.32 21.78 11.16
CA THR A 148 -9.10 20.34 11.39
C THR A 148 -7.63 20.01 11.57
N PRO A 149 -7.27 19.02 12.41
CA PRO A 149 -5.89 18.59 12.53
C PRO A 149 -5.31 18.17 11.15
N PRO A 150 -4.08 18.58 10.81
CA PRO A 150 -3.47 18.27 9.51
C PRO A 150 -3.05 16.80 9.41
N THR A 151 -3.20 16.02 10.48
CA THR A 151 -2.81 14.61 10.56
C THR A 151 -3.92 13.77 11.18
N ARG A 152 -3.97 12.49 10.83
CA ARG A 152 -4.83 11.49 11.49
C ARG A 152 -4.01 10.29 11.98
N ILE A 153 -4.47 9.66 13.06
CA ILE A 153 -4.02 8.33 13.44
C ILE A 153 -4.85 7.30 12.67
N GLU A 154 -4.17 6.35 12.02
CA GLU A 154 -4.81 5.31 11.23
C GLU A 154 -5.03 4.04 12.06
N ASP A 155 -6.20 3.43 11.88
CA ASP A 155 -6.57 2.14 12.46
C ASP A 155 -6.33 1.01 11.44
N VAL A 156 -5.06 0.59 11.34
CA VAL A 156 -4.55 -0.31 10.32
C VAL A 156 -3.47 -1.24 10.87
N LEU A 157 -3.34 -2.41 10.27
CA LEU A 157 -2.19 -3.29 10.44
C LEU A 157 -1.00 -2.72 9.69
N ILE A 158 0.16 -2.67 10.35
CA ILE A 158 1.43 -2.29 9.73
C ILE A 158 2.11 -3.57 9.26
N VAL A 159 2.41 -3.64 7.96
CA VAL A 159 3.14 -4.74 7.34
C VAL A 159 4.49 -4.23 6.87
N VAL A 160 5.56 -4.89 7.31
CA VAL A 160 6.93 -4.58 6.92
C VAL A 160 7.51 -5.76 6.16
N LEU A 161 8.18 -5.47 5.04
CA LEU A 161 8.90 -6.44 4.23
C LEU A 161 10.39 -6.13 4.32
N PRO A 162 11.24 -7.03 4.85
CA PRO A 162 12.69 -6.86 4.73
C PRO A 162 13.10 -6.99 3.27
N ILE A 163 13.83 -6.00 2.74
CA ILE A 163 14.29 -5.98 1.34
C ILE A 163 15.82 -5.99 1.29
N GLY A 164 16.46 -4.90 1.72
CA GLY A 164 17.92 -4.78 1.79
C GLY A 164 18.48 -4.96 3.19
N ARG A 165 17.62 -5.14 4.20
CA ARG A 165 18.00 -5.28 5.62
C ARG A 165 17.15 -6.34 6.31
N SER A 166 17.63 -6.83 7.45
CA SER A 166 16.92 -7.79 8.29
C SER A 166 15.78 -7.09 9.06
N MET A 167 14.75 -7.84 9.44
CA MET A 167 13.71 -7.33 10.36
C MET A 167 14.27 -6.91 11.71
N SER A 168 15.42 -7.45 12.13
CA SER A 168 16.13 -6.99 13.35
C SER A 168 16.62 -5.55 13.27
N ASP A 169 16.78 -5.02 12.05
CA ASP A 169 17.23 -3.64 11.81
C ASP A 169 16.05 -2.66 11.75
N TRP A 170 14.81 -3.15 11.82
CA TRP A 170 13.62 -2.29 11.87
C TRP A 170 13.63 -1.48 13.18
N PRO A 171 13.51 -0.14 13.14
CA PRO A 171 13.59 0.69 14.34
C PRO A 171 12.46 0.41 15.34
N THR A 172 12.76 0.60 16.62
CA THR A 172 11.76 0.54 17.68
C THR A 172 11.00 1.87 17.78
N GLY A 173 9.69 1.78 17.99
CA GLY A 173 8.83 2.95 18.15
C GLY A 173 7.37 2.55 18.25
N THR A 174 6.55 3.38 18.89
CA THR A 174 5.10 3.14 19.04
C THR A 174 4.27 3.94 18.04
N ILE A 175 4.88 4.90 17.35
CA ILE A 175 4.26 5.74 16.33
C ILE A 175 5.19 5.78 15.10
N ILE A 176 4.57 5.63 13.93
CA ILE A 176 5.18 5.91 12.62
C ILE A 176 4.56 7.20 12.10
N ASP A 177 5.35 8.25 11.91
CA ASP A 177 4.90 9.44 11.19
C ASP A 177 5.13 9.25 9.69
N ARG A 178 4.03 9.10 8.95
CA ARG A 178 3.99 9.09 7.49
C ARG A 178 3.83 10.54 7.01
N ASN A 179 4.89 11.09 6.42
CA ASN A 179 4.90 12.44 5.86
C ASN A 179 4.13 12.54 4.53
N GLY A 180 2.81 12.37 4.61
CA GLY A 180 1.89 12.40 3.48
C GLY A 180 0.73 11.42 3.63
N PRO A 181 -0.24 11.45 2.70
CA PRO A 181 -1.34 10.50 2.71
C PRO A 181 -0.84 9.08 2.40
N GLU A 182 -1.61 8.08 2.85
CA GLU A 182 -1.51 6.69 2.43
C GLU A 182 -1.46 6.57 0.90
N LEU A 183 -0.76 5.54 0.40
CA LEU A 183 -0.70 5.21 -1.02
C LEU A 183 -2.02 4.61 -1.56
#